data_AF-A0A960LX28-F1
#
_entry.id   AF-A0A960LX28-F1
#
_cell.length_a   1.000
_cell.length_b   1.000
_cell.length_c   1.000
_cell.angle_alpha   90.00
_cell.angle_beta   90.00
_cell.angle_gamma   90.00
#
_symmetry.space_group_name_H-M   'P 1'
#
loop_
_entity.id
_entity.type
_entity.pdbx_description
1 polymer ?
#
loop_
_entity_poly.entity_id
_entity_poly.type
_entity_poly.pdbx_seq_one_letter_code
_entity_poly.pdbx_strand_id
1 'polypeptide(L)'
;MFAKCSDQEKTKISMLFHQLSKDANGLYALIDYINFKGEGTCSSERYQGQGWGLLQVLQSMPEVSSHLLTDFVQAAKEVLRQRVRNAPPERNESQWLKGWCNRLDTYLQ
;
A
#
# COMPACT_ATOMS: atom_id res chain seq x y z
N MET A 1 8.28 -6.09 -19.95
CA MET A 1 7.19 -6.37 -18.99
C MET A 1 6.98 -5.16 -18.07
N PHE A 2 6.51 -4.04 -18.59
CA PHE A 2 5.93 -2.93 -17.81
C PHE A 2 4.68 -2.48 -18.58
N ALA A 3 3.58 -3.18 -18.38
CA ALA A 3 2.30 -2.77 -18.93
C ALA A 3 1.81 -1.55 -18.14
N LYS A 4 2.21 -0.37 -18.64
CA LYS A 4 1.60 0.97 -18.52
C LYS A 4 0.88 1.32 -17.20
N CYS A 5 1.64 1.83 -16.24
CA CYS A 5 1.11 2.90 -15.39
C CYS A 5 0.91 4.13 -16.30
N SER A 6 -0.34 4.58 -16.48
CA SER A 6 -0.63 5.71 -17.37
C SER A 6 0.02 6.99 -16.84
N ASP A 7 0.27 8.00 -17.67
CA ASP A 7 0.86 9.25 -17.16
C ASP A 7 -0.06 9.95 -16.16
N GLN A 8 -1.37 9.75 -16.28
CA GLN A 8 -2.36 10.16 -15.27
C GLN A 8 -2.13 9.43 -13.93
N GLU A 9 -1.92 8.11 -13.98
CA GLU A 9 -1.70 7.30 -12.79
C GLU A 9 -0.38 7.65 -12.08
N LYS A 10 0.70 7.87 -12.85
CA LYS A 10 1.97 8.37 -12.29
C LYS A 10 1.79 9.74 -11.61
N THR A 11 1.03 10.63 -12.25
CA THR A 11 0.73 11.96 -11.71
C THR A 11 -0.04 11.86 -10.40
N LYS A 12 -1.10 11.02 -10.36
CA LYS A 12 -1.87 10.72 -9.15
C LYS A 12 -0.97 10.20 -8.03
N ILE A 13 -0.16 9.18 -8.31
CA ILE A 13 0.71 8.55 -7.31
C ILE A 13 1.71 9.56 -6.74
N SER A 14 2.36 10.35 -7.61
CA SER A 14 3.28 11.40 -7.20
C SER A 14 2.58 12.45 -6.33
N MET A 15 1.38 12.89 -6.73
CA MET A 15 0.58 13.84 -5.95
C MET A 15 0.24 13.29 -4.56
N LEU A 16 -0.30 12.07 -4.47
CA LEU A 16 -0.67 11.44 -3.20
C LEU A 16 0.55 11.26 -2.28
N PHE A 17 1.68 10.80 -2.84
CA PHE A 17 2.94 10.67 -2.12
C PHE A 17 3.40 12.02 -1.54
N HIS A 18 3.42 13.07 -2.36
CA HIS A 18 3.80 14.41 -1.93
C HIS A 18 2.83 15.02 -0.93
N GLN A 19 1.53 14.69 -1.00
CA GLN A 19 0.56 15.17 -0.02
C GLN A 19 0.73 14.47 1.32
N LEU A 20 0.92 13.14 1.34
CA LEU A 20 1.20 12.38 2.56
C LEU A 20 2.50 12.82 3.22
N SER A 21 3.54 13.13 2.44
CA SER A 21 4.84 13.53 2.98
C SER A 21 4.84 14.92 3.65
N LYS A 22 3.77 15.72 3.50
CA LYS A 22 3.67 17.04 4.14
C LYS A 22 3.27 16.98 5.62
N ASP A 23 2.63 15.88 6.02
CA ASP A 23 2.22 15.65 7.40
C ASP A 23 3.19 14.68 8.09
N ALA A 24 3.45 14.85 9.38
CA ALA A 24 4.41 14.03 10.12
C ALA A 24 3.97 12.56 10.20
N ASN A 25 2.67 12.31 10.45
CA ASN A 25 2.12 10.96 10.51
C ASN A 25 2.05 10.34 9.11
N GLY A 26 1.74 11.14 8.09
CA GLY A 26 1.80 10.71 6.69
C GLY A 26 3.20 10.30 6.24
N LEU A 27 4.22 11.11 6.53
CA LEU A 27 5.62 10.77 6.22
C LEU A 27 6.07 9.51 6.97
N TYR A 28 5.73 9.40 8.26
CA TYR A 28 6.00 8.19 9.04
C TYR A 28 5.34 6.94 8.41
N ALA A 29 4.06 7.03 8.04
CA ALA A 29 3.35 5.92 7.41
C ALA A 29 3.99 5.47 6.09
N LEU A 30 4.45 6.41 5.26
CA LEU A 30 5.17 6.11 4.01
C LEU A 30 6.47 5.35 4.29
N ILE A 31 7.30 5.86 5.20
CA ILE A 31 8.59 5.25 5.54
C ILE A 31 8.40 3.89 6.18
N ASP A 32 7.47 3.78 7.14
CA ASP A 32 7.19 2.54 7.83
C ASP A 32 6.65 1.47 6.88
N TYR A 33 5.74 1.84 5.96
CA TYR A 33 5.19 0.89 5.00
C TYR A 33 6.26 0.37 4.03
N ILE A 34 7.17 1.24 3.56
CA ILE A 34 8.32 0.81 2.74
C ILE A 34 9.18 -0.20 3.50
N ASN A 35 9.53 0.08 4.76
CA ASN A 35 10.32 -0.83 5.59
C ASN A 35 9.58 -2.14 5.92
N PHE A 36 8.26 -2.10 5.95
CA PHE A 36 7.41 -3.22 6.32
C PHE A 36 7.10 -4.16 5.14
N LYS A 37 6.74 -3.62 3.97
CA LYS A 37 6.23 -4.39 2.83
C LYS A 37 6.93 -4.11 1.51
N GLY A 38 7.86 -3.16 1.48
CA GLY A 38 8.60 -2.76 0.30
C GLY A 38 7.89 -1.69 -0.53
N GLU A 39 8.61 -1.17 -1.52
CA GLU A 39 8.14 -0.12 -2.42
C GLU A 39 7.08 -0.63 -3.42
N GLY A 40 7.08 -1.94 -3.74
CA GLY A 40 6.14 -2.54 -4.69
C GLY A 40 6.55 -2.46 -6.16
N THR A 41 7.83 -2.17 -6.41
CA THR A 41 8.46 -2.09 -7.73
C THR A 41 9.09 -3.43 -8.17
N CYS A 42 9.39 -4.31 -7.22
CA CYS A 42 10.00 -5.60 -7.51
C CYS A 42 9.01 -6.58 -8.18
N SER A 43 9.46 -7.29 -9.23
CA SER A 43 8.62 -8.26 -9.94
C SER A 43 8.40 -9.56 -9.16
N SER A 44 9.32 -9.92 -8.26
CA SER A 44 9.20 -11.11 -7.39
C SER A 44 8.25 -10.89 -6.20
N GLU A 45 7.90 -9.64 -5.90
CA GLU A 45 6.98 -9.28 -4.81
C GLU A 45 5.53 -9.20 -5.31
N ARG A 46 5.09 -10.25 -5.99
CA ARG A 46 3.76 -10.32 -6.61
C ARG A 46 3.16 -11.71 -6.45
N TYR A 47 1.86 -11.75 -6.20
CA TYR A 47 1.05 -12.96 -6.34
C TYR A 47 0.01 -12.73 -7.42
N GLN A 48 -0.03 -13.64 -8.40
CA GLN A 48 -0.93 -13.53 -9.56
C GLN A 48 -0.81 -12.17 -10.28
N GLY A 49 0.42 -11.65 -10.41
CA GLY A 49 0.72 -10.35 -11.03
C GLY A 49 0.42 -9.13 -10.15
N GLN A 50 -0.25 -9.31 -9.01
CA GLN A 50 -0.61 -8.23 -8.09
C GLN A 50 0.45 -8.07 -6.99
N GLY A 51 1.02 -6.88 -6.88
CA GLY A 51 1.98 -6.53 -5.83
C GLY A 51 1.29 -6.10 -4.53
N TRP A 52 2.09 -5.85 -3.49
CA TRP A 52 1.59 -5.42 -2.18
C TRP A 52 2.40 -4.29 -1.54
N GLY A 53 3.34 -3.71 -2.27
CA GLY A 53 4.18 -2.63 -1.75
C GLY A 53 3.48 -1.27 -1.83
N LEU A 54 4.20 -0.22 -1.42
CA LEU A 54 3.68 1.15 -1.34
C LEU A 54 3.00 1.60 -2.65
N LEU A 55 3.57 1.24 -3.80
CA LEU A 55 3.01 1.54 -5.11
C LEU A 55 1.55 1.09 -5.22
N GLN A 56 1.24 -0.15 -4.82
CA GLN A 56 -0.11 -0.68 -4.91
C GLN A 56 -1.07 0.00 -3.92
N VAL A 57 -0.58 0.41 -2.76
CA VAL A 57 -1.37 1.20 -1.80
C VAL A 57 -1.80 2.53 -2.42
N LEU A 58 -0.86 3.28 -2.99
CA LEU A 58 -1.14 4.57 -3.63
C LEU A 58 -2.03 4.42 -4.88
N GLN A 59 -1.88 3.32 -5.62
CA GLN A 59 -2.77 2.98 -6.74
C GLN A 59 -4.23 2.80 -6.27
N SER A 60 -4.41 2.11 -5.13
CA SER A 60 -5.73 1.80 -4.54
C SER A 60 -6.37 2.96 -3.77
N MET A 61 -5.66 4.05 -3.50
CA MET A 61 -6.24 5.23 -2.87
C MET A 61 -7.19 5.99 -3.82
N PRO A 62 -8.20 6.70 -3.31
CA PRO A 62 -9.00 7.61 -4.12
C PRO A 62 -8.14 8.78 -4.64
N GLU A 63 -8.52 9.36 -5.78
CA GLU A 63 -7.80 10.52 -6.36
C GLU A 63 -8.04 11.81 -5.56
N VAL A 64 -9.23 11.94 -4.98
CA VAL A 64 -9.61 13.07 -4.12
C VAL A 64 -9.96 12.51 -2.73
N SER A 65 -9.32 13.06 -1.70
CA SER A 65 -9.52 12.63 -0.32
C SER A 65 -9.67 13.83 0.61
N SER A 66 -10.59 13.73 1.57
CA SER A 66 -10.68 14.65 2.71
C SER A 66 -9.86 14.17 3.92
N HIS A 67 -9.49 12.89 3.96
CA HIS A 67 -8.81 12.23 5.07
C HIS A 67 -7.69 11.31 4.57
N LEU A 68 -6.67 11.93 3.97
CA LEU A 68 -5.65 11.25 3.17
C LEU A 68 -4.96 10.08 3.88
N LEU A 69 -4.60 10.26 5.16
CA LEU A 69 -3.94 9.21 5.95
C LEU A 69 -4.89 8.05 6.30
N THR A 70 -6.17 8.35 6.53
CA THR A 70 -7.19 7.30 6.74
C THR A 70 -7.37 6.48 5.47
N ASP A 71 -7.42 7.13 4.31
CA ASP A 71 -7.52 6.45 3.02
C ASP A 71 -6.27 5.60 2.73
N PHE A 72 -5.09 6.09 3.10
CA PHE A 72 -3.85 5.32 3.02
C PHE A 72 -3.93 4.04 3.85
N VAL A 73 -4.37 4.12 5.11
CA VAL A 73 -4.52 2.96 5.99
C VAL A 73 -5.54 1.96 5.43
N GLN A 74 -6.68 2.43 4.92
CA GLN A 74 -7.69 1.54 4.32
C GLN A 74 -7.19 0.86 3.04
N ALA A 75 -6.53 1.62 2.16
CA ALA A 75 -5.93 1.07 0.94
C ALA A 75 -4.86 0.03 1.28
N ALA A 76 -3.99 0.31 2.25
CA ALA A 76 -2.97 -0.62 2.73
C ALA A 76 -3.58 -1.92 3.28
N LYS A 77 -4.65 -1.83 4.07
CA LYS A 77 -5.38 -3.00 4.56
C LYS A 77 -5.95 -3.83 3.42
N GLU A 78 -6.54 -3.20 2.40
CA GLU A 78 -7.11 -3.93 1.27
C GLU A 78 -6.04 -4.63 0.43
N VAL A 79 -4.92 -3.94 0.16
CA VAL A 79 -3.77 -4.53 -0.53
C VAL A 79 -3.24 -5.76 0.21
N LEU A 80 -3.16 -5.72 1.55
CA LEU A 80 -2.73 -6.88 2.33
C LEU A 80 -3.76 -8.01 2.38
N ARG A 81 -5.07 -7.70 2.40
CA ARG A 81 -6.12 -8.74 2.25
C ARG A 81 -6.03 -9.42 0.89
N GLN A 82 -5.82 -8.64 -0.17
CA GLN A 82 -5.67 -9.15 -1.53
C GLN A 82 -4.41 -10.02 -1.67
N ARG A 83 -3.30 -9.61 -1.05
CA ARG A 83 -2.08 -10.43 -0.94
C ARG A 83 -2.38 -11.78 -0.31
N VAL A 84 -3.02 -11.80 0.87
CA VAL A 84 -3.35 -13.04 1.58
C VAL A 84 -4.27 -13.93 0.75
N ARG A 85 -5.26 -13.35 0.05
CA ARG A 85 -6.17 -14.09 -0.85
C ARG A 85 -5.43 -14.73 -2.03
N ASN A 86 -4.41 -14.06 -2.55
CA ASN A 86 -3.63 -14.54 -3.69
C ASN A 86 -2.43 -15.42 -3.29
N ALA A 87 -2.10 -15.49 -2.00
CA ALA A 87 -0.94 -16.22 -1.51
C ALA A 87 -1.12 -17.74 -1.69
N PRO A 88 -0.03 -18.48 -2.01
CA PRO A 88 -0.06 -19.94 -1.99
C PRO A 88 -0.48 -20.47 -0.62
N PRO A 89 -1.37 -21.48 -0.52
CA PRO A 89 -1.86 -21.99 0.75
C PRO A 89 -0.76 -22.40 1.73
N GLU A 90 0.38 -22.88 1.22
CA GLU A 90 1.52 -23.35 2.01
C GLU A 90 2.21 -22.21 2.78
N ARG A 91 2.02 -20.94 2.37
CA ARG A 91 2.53 -19.76 3.09
C ARG A 91 1.69 -19.41 4.31
N ASN A 92 0.42 -19.82 4.35
CA ASN A 92 -0.53 -19.55 5.43
C ASN A 92 -0.51 -18.09 5.91
N GLU A 93 -0.55 -17.12 4.98
CA GLU A 93 -0.33 -15.71 5.35
C GLU A 93 -1.46 -15.08 6.19
N SER A 94 -2.63 -15.72 6.23
CA SER A 94 -3.81 -15.28 6.97
C SER A 94 -3.55 -15.10 8.48
N GLN A 95 -2.61 -15.88 9.04
CA GLN A 95 -2.24 -15.78 10.46
C GLN A 95 -1.62 -14.43 10.83
N TRP A 96 -0.98 -13.74 9.88
CA TRP A 96 -0.32 -12.45 10.13
C TRP A 96 -1.22 -11.26 9.80
N LEU A 97 -2.29 -11.46 9.03
CA LEU A 97 -3.15 -10.37 8.54
C LEU A 97 -3.69 -9.48 9.67
N LYS A 98 -4.13 -10.10 10.76
CA LYS A 98 -4.61 -9.34 11.94
C LYS A 98 -3.53 -8.43 12.52
N GLY A 99 -2.32 -8.95 12.69
CA GLY A 99 -1.18 -8.17 13.21
C GLY A 99 -0.76 -7.06 12.26
N TRP A 100 -0.81 -7.32 10.95
CA TRP A 100 -0.53 -6.29 9.94
C TRP A 100 -1.57 -5.17 9.96
N CYS A 101 -2.87 -5.49 10.03
CA CYS A 101 -3.92 -4.48 10.15
C CYS A 101 -3.74 -3.63 11.43
N ASN A 102 -3.42 -4.26 12.56
CA ASN A 102 -3.16 -3.56 13.80
C ASN A 102 -1.98 -2.58 13.69
N ARG A 103 -0.90 -2.97 12.99
CA ARG A 103 0.24 -2.06 12.71
C ARG A 103 -0.20 -0.86 11.88
N LEU A 104 -1.01 -1.07 10.83
CA LEU A 104 -1.51 0.02 10.01
C LEU A 104 -2.41 0.98 10.80
N ASP A 105 -3.19 0.46 11.75
CA ASP A 105 -4.05 1.27 12.62
C ASP A 105 -3.27 2.23 13.53
N THR A 106 -1.99 1.94 13.84
CA THR A 106 -1.18 2.86 14.66
C THR A 106 -0.78 4.12 13.91
N TYR A 107 -0.93 4.18 12.58
CA TYR A 107 -0.62 5.40 11.82
C TYR A 107 -1.64 6.53 12.08
N LEU A 108 -2.83 6.19 12.59
CA LEU A 108 -3.92 7.14 12.86
C LEU A 108 -3.93 7.64 14.32
N GLN A 109 -2.93 7.26 15.12
CA GLN A 109 -2.83 7.59 16.53
C GLN A 109 -2.00 8.85 16.78
#